data_AF-A0A2W5F5K5-F1
#
_entry.id   AF-A0A2W5F5K5-F1
#
_cell.length_a   1.000
_cell.length_b   1.000
_cell.length_c   1.000
_cell.angle_alpha   90.00
_cell.angle_beta   90.00
_cell.angle_gamma   90.00
#
_symmetry.space_group_name_H-M   'P 1'
#
loop_
_entity.id
_entity.type
_entity.pdbx_description
1 polymer ?
#
loop_
_entity_poly.entity_id
_entity_poly.type
_entity_poly.pdbx_seq_one_letter_code
_entity_poly.pdbx_strand_id
1 'polypeptide(L)'
;MTSSDFQGTQVRDRSIGDLIRDARNLNAAEVEQVLSYQREHGVRFGEAAVLLGLASPDDVLNALAQQFHYPVVTSENAGKISAELVTLLEPFSARAEAIRAARSQLMMRLNKPDAGRHGIAIVSPDTGDGKTYFAANLAVSLAQLGGRTLLVDADLRSPRQHEVFQVPNSAGLSSLLSGRAENQVIQAVESVPGLFVLPAGSLPPNPLELIERAAFGLLMRELVAKFDHVVVDTAAVSHGADACVAASRCGAAVLLARKNQNTLVALQEIATALSGGSTQVLGTVFNEQ
;
A
#
# COMPACT_ATOMS: atom_id res chain seq x y z
N MET A 1 -43.79 -9.29 -21.97
CA MET A 1 -44.15 -7.94 -22.45
C MET A 1 -44.32 -7.08 -21.20
N THR A 2 -43.50 -6.10 -20.86
CA THR A 2 -42.32 -5.46 -21.46
C THR A 2 -41.49 -4.92 -20.31
N SER A 3 -40.20 -5.25 -20.31
CA SER A 3 -39.17 -4.61 -19.50
C SER A 3 -38.78 -3.30 -20.19
N SER A 4 -39.01 -2.16 -19.56
CA SER A 4 -38.35 -0.90 -19.92
C SER A 4 -38.16 -0.10 -18.64
N ASP A 5 -36.88 0.09 -18.29
CA ASP A 5 -36.31 1.25 -17.60
C ASP A 5 -35.17 0.82 -16.66
N PHE A 6 -34.12 0.26 -17.27
CA PHE A 6 -32.76 0.38 -16.77
C PHE A 6 -31.97 1.10 -17.86
N GLN A 7 -32.03 2.43 -17.85
CA GLN A 7 -31.02 3.25 -18.53
C GLN A 7 -29.72 3.10 -17.72
N GLY A 8 -28.91 2.11 -18.11
CA GLY A 8 -27.53 2.02 -17.67
C GLY A 8 -26.78 3.25 -18.15
N THR A 9 -26.28 4.05 -17.22
CA THR A 9 -25.31 5.11 -17.48
C THR A 9 -24.09 4.45 -18.14
N GLN A 10 -23.98 4.55 -19.47
CA GLN A 10 -22.78 4.17 -20.19
C GLN A 10 -21.65 5.12 -19.75
N VAL A 11 -20.90 4.72 -18.74
CA VAL A 11 -19.61 5.31 -18.44
C VAL A 11 -18.72 4.97 -19.64
N ARG A 12 -18.60 5.89 -20.60
CA ARG A 12 -17.64 5.75 -21.69
C ARG A 12 -16.26 5.71 -21.04
N ASP A 13 -15.56 4.59 -21.13
CA ASP A 13 -14.12 4.51 -20.91
C ASP A 13 -13.47 5.56 -21.81
N ARG A 14 -13.10 6.71 -21.23
CA ARG A 14 -12.53 7.82 -21.98
C ARG A 14 -11.15 7.38 -22.47
N SER A 15 -10.92 7.52 -23.77
CA SER A 15 -9.60 7.19 -24.33
C SER A 15 -8.54 8.14 -23.78
N ILE A 16 -7.30 7.68 -23.64
CA ILE A 16 -6.17 8.53 -23.22
C ILE A 16 -6.05 9.80 -24.09
N GLY A 17 -6.38 9.69 -25.39
CA GLY A 17 -6.35 10.81 -26.31
C GLY A 17 -7.40 11.86 -25.98
N ASP A 18 -8.61 11.45 -25.60
CA ASP A 18 -9.66 12.37 -25.16
C ASP A 18 -9.31 13.04 -23.82
N LEU A 19 -8.61 12.33 -22.93
CA LEU A 19 -8.18 12.87 -21.64
C LEU A 19 -7.06 13.89 -21.81
N ILE A 20 -6.05 13.61 -22.64
CA ILE A 20 -4.96 14.54 -22.94
C ILE A 20 -5.48 15.76 -23.71
N ARG A 21 -6.38 15.54 -24.70
CA ARG A 21 -7.02 16.63 -25.46
C ARG A 21 -7.71 17.60 -24.51
N ASP A 22 -8.53 17.09 -23.61
CA ASP A 22 -9.31 17.93 -22.71
C ASP A 22 -8.42 18.59 -21.64
N ALA A 23 -7.38 17.90 -21.14
CA ALA A 23 -6.46 18.47 -20.16
C ALA A 23 -5.63 19.64 -20.71
N ARG A 24 -5.25 19.58 -21.99
CA ARG A 24 -4.43 20.61 -22.66
C ARG A 24 -5.22 21.52 -23.59
N ASN A 25 -6.54 21.35 -23.68
CA ASN A 25 -7.41 22.03 -24.63
C ASN A 25 -6.88 21.97 -26.08
N LEU A 26 -6.41 20.80 -26.50
CA LEU A 26 -5.87 20.62 -27.85
C LEU A 26 -6.96 20.84 -28.91
N ASN A 27 -6.65 21.64 -29.92
CA ASN A 27 -7.55 21.91 -31.03
C ASN A 27 -7.54 20.74 -32.05
N ALA A 28 -8.48 20.75 -33.00
CA ALA A 28 -8.63 19.66 -33.96
C ALA A 28 -7.38 19.42 -34.83
N ALA A 29 -6.65 20.48 -35.19
CA ALA A 29 -5.43 20.38 -35.99
C ALA A 29 -4.28 19.75 -35.18
N GLU A 30 -4.14 20.13 -33.91
CA GLU A 30 -3.15 19.54 -33.00
C GLU A 30 -3.44 18.05 -32.76
N VAL A 31 -4.70 17.68 -32.57
CA VAL A 31 -5.10 16.26 -32.43
C VAL A 31 -4.78 15.46 -33.70
N GLU A 32 -5.07 16.03 -34.88
CA GLU A 32 -4.74 15.39 -36.16
C GLU A 32 -3.23 15.23 -36.36
N GLN A 33 -2.45 16.22 -35.94
CA GLN A 33 -0.99 16.16 -35.95
C GLN A 33 -0.45 15.02 -35.06
N VAL A 34 -0.98 14.85 -33.85
CA VAL A 34 -0.64 13.74 -32.96
C VAL A 34 -1.00 12.40 -33.60
N LEU A 35 -2.20 12.26 -34.17
CA LEU A 35 -2.64 11.03 -34.83
C LEU A 35 -1.80 10.69 -36.07
N SER A 36 -1.38 11.70 -36.84
CA SER A 36 -0.50 11.51 -37.99
C SER A 36 0.87 10.99 -37.55
N TYR A 37 1.47 11.64 -36.55
CA TYR A 37 2.77 11.23 -35.99
C TYR A 37 2.70 9.81 -35.41
N GLN A 38 1.60 9.50 -34.71
CA GLN A 38 1.32 8.18 -34.16
C GLN A 38 1.33 7.09 -35.25
N ARG A 39 0.63 7.32 -36.38
CA ARG A 39 0.57 6.38 -37.50
C ARG A 39 1.90 6.22 -38.21
N GLU A 40 2.63 7.32 -38.39
CA GLU A 40 3.91 7.34 -39.10
C GLU A 40 5.03 6.64 -38.31
N HIS A 41 5.08 6.85 -37.00
CA HIS A 41 6.17 6.37 -36.14
C HIS A 41 5.80 5.12 -35.31
N GLY A 42 4.55 4.67 -35.36
CA GLY A 42 4.08 3.48 -34.64
C GLY A 42 4.08 3.60 -33.12
N VAL A 43 4.08 4.82 -32.58
CA VAL A 43 4.10 5.12 -31.14
C VAL A 43 2.69 5.20 -30.55
N ARG A 44 2.55 5.36 -29.23
CA ARG A 44 1.24 5.59 -28.57
C ARG A 44 0.84 7.07 -28.66
N PHE A 45 -0.46 7.38 -28.59
CA PHE A 45 -0.96 8.77 -28.67
C PHE A 45 -0.29 9.70 -27.65
N GLY A 46 -0.18 9.29 -26.38
CA GLY A 46 0.47 10.11 -25.36
C GLY A 46 1.97 10.34 -25.62
N GLU A 47 2.66 9.32 -26.14
CA GLU A 47 4.07 9.42 -26.53
C GLU A 47 4.26 10.36 -27.72
N ALA A 48 3.40 10.27 -28.75
CA ALA A 48 3.37 11.20 -29.87
C ALA A 48 3.10 12.64 -29.40
N ALA A 49 2.16 12.85 -28.47
CA ALA A 49 1.85 14.17 -27.93
C ALA A 49 3.03 14.78 -27.18
N VAL A 50 3.81 13.97 -26.45
CA VAL A 50 5.03 14.43 -25.76
C VAL A 50 6.14 14.75 -26.74
N LEU A 51 6.40 13.88 -27.73
CA LEU A 51 7.43 14.11 -28.74
C LEU A 51 7.15 15.36 -29.60
N LEU A 52 5.87 15.68 -29.82
CA LEU A 52 5.44 16.89 -30.51
C LEU A 52 5.42 18.14 -29.62
N GLY A 53 5.72 18.02 -28.32
CA GLY A 53 5.67 19.14 -27.36
C GLY A 53 4.26 19.64 -27.04
N LEU A 54 3.22 18.89 -27.42
CA LEU A 54 1.81 19.23 -27.20
C LEU A 54 1.30 18.77 -25.83
N ALA A 55 2.00 17.84 -25.18
CA ALA A 55 1.76 17.39 -23.81
C ALA A 55 3.08 17.19 -23.07
N SER A 56 3.06 17.30 -21.74
CA SER A 56 4.16 16.87 -20.87
C SER A 56 4.01 15.38 -20.51
N PRO A 57 5.09 14.70 -20.08
CA PRO A 57 4.99 13.36 -19.50
C PRO A 57 3.97 13.30 -18.35
N ASP A 58 3.87 14.35 -17.54
CA ASP A 58 2.91 14.45 -16.43
C ASP A 58 1.46 14.47 -16.92
N ASP A 59 1.17 15.15 -18.03
CA ASP A 59 -0.16 15.15 -18.64
C ASP A 59 -0.59 13.73 -19.07
N VAL A 60 0.36 12.96 -19.62
CA VAL A 60 0.13 11.57 -20.01
C VAL A 60 -0.11 10.69 -18.78
N LEU A 61 0.69 10.86 -17.73
CA LEU A 61 0.53 10.12 -16.47
C LEU A 61 -0.81 10.42 -15.80
N ASN A 62 -1.24 11.69 -15.79
CA ASN A 62 -2.54 12.11 -15.26
C ASN A 62 -3.70 11.52 -16.07
N ALA A 63 -3.61 11.54 -17.41
CA ALA A 63 -4.59 10.92 -18.28
C ALA A 63 -4.69 9.40 -18.05
N LEU A 64 -3.55 8.71 -17.92
CA LEU A 64 -3.51 7.28 -17.59
C LEU A 64 -4.13 7.00 -16.22
N ALA A 65 -3.79 7.80 -15.21
CA ALA A 65 -4.32 7.60 -13.86
C ALA A 65 -5.84 7.80 -13.82
N GLN A 66 -6.39 8.77 -14.55
CA GLN A 66 -7.84 8.93 -14.73
C GLN A 66 -8.47 7.74 -15.47
N GLN A 67 -7.84 7.26 -16.54
CA GLN A 67 -8.34 6.13 -17.33
C GLN A 67 -8.38 4.82 -16.52
N PHE A 68 -7.38 4.61 -15.65
CA PHE A 68 -7.28 3.39 -14.83
C PHE A 68 -7.81 3.58 -13.39
N HIS A 69 -8.49 4.70 -13.11
CA HIS A 69 -9.02 5.04 -11.78
C HIS A 69 -7.99 4.98 -10.65
N TYR A 70 -6.72 5.30 -10.93
CA TYR A 70 -5.75 5.52 -9.87
C TYR A 70 -6.06 6.85 -9.17
N PRO A 71 -5.94 6.94 -7.84
CA PRO A 71 -6.05 8.20 -7.14
C PRO A 71 -4.96 9.15 -7.66
N VAL A 72 -5.37 10.19 -8.40
CA VAL A 72 -4.46 11.23 -8.88
C VAL A 72 -4.21 12.19 -7.74
N VAL A 73 -2.97 12.26 -7.28
CA VAL A 73 -2.52 13.31 -6.37
C VAL A 73 -2.52 14.62 -7.16
N THR A 74 -3.44 15.52 -6.85
CA THR A 74 -3.44 16.87 -7.43
C THR A 74 -2.20 17.63 -6.96
N SER A 75 -1.71 18.57 -7.76
CA SER A 75 -0.52 19.40 -7.46
C SER A 75 -0.61 20.12 -6.10
N GLU A 76 -1.83 20.40 -5.63
CA GLU A 76 -2.10 21.00 -4.31
C GLU A 76 -1.85 20.05 -3.13
N ASN A 77 -1.96 18.72 -3.35
CA ASN A 77 -1.74 17.69 -2.35
C ASN A 77 -0.36 17.03 -2.46
N ALA A 78 0.37 17.22 -3.57
CA ALA A 78 1.69 16.62 -3.80
C ALA A 78 2.73 16.99 -2.73
N GLY A 79 2.66 18.20 -2.15
CA GLY A 79 3.55 18.63 -1.07
C GLY A 79 3.27 18.01 0.31
N LYS A 80 2.14 17.29 0.46
CA LYS A 80 1.71 16.66 1.72
C LYS A 80 1.81 15.13 1.71
N ILE A 81 2.28 14.52 0.63
CA ILE A 81 2.34 13.07 0.50
C ILE A 81 3.81 12.65 0.49
N SER A 82 4.20 11.71 1.35
CA SER A 82 5.58 11.25 1.42
C SER A 82 6.04 10.66 0.09
N ALA A 83 7.24 11.05 -0.36
CA ALA A 83 7.91 10.47 -1.53
C ALA A 83 8.13 8.95 -1.41
N GLU A 84 8.02 8.39 -0.19
CA GLU A 84 8.05 6.95 0.05
C GLU A 84 6.84 6.22 -0.57
N LEU A 85 5.71 6.89 -0.83
CA LEU A 85 4.49 6.28 -1.38
C LEU A 85 4.53 6.15 -2.92
N VAL A 86 5.51 5.41 -3.44
CA VAL A 86 5.73 5.23 -4.89
C VAL A 86 4.53 4.62 -5.62
N THR A 87 3.74 3.77 -4.97
CA THR A 87 2.53 3.16 -5.56
C THR A 87 1.39 4.16 -5.76
N LEU A 88 1.48 5.32 -5.10
CA LEU A 88 0.56 6.44 -5.23
C LEU A 88 1.14 7.53 -6.14
N LEU A 89 2.38 7.96 -5.90
CA LEU A 89 3.01 9.09 -6.59
C LEU A 89 3.59 8.72 -7.96
N GLU A 90 4.07 7.48 -8.12
CA GLU A 90 4.70 7.01 -9.34
C GLU A 90 4.07 5.67 -9.80
N PRO A 91 2.74 5.63 -10.05
CA PRO A 91 2.00 4.38 -10.25
C PRO A 91 2.46 3.58 -11.47
N PHE A 92 3.13 4.20 -12.44
CA PHE A 92 3.64 3.53 -13.65
C PHE A 92 5.13 3.19 -13.57
N SER A 93 5.78 3.43 -12.42
CA SER A 93 7.19 3.08 -12.22
C SER A 93 7.40 1.58 -12.07
N ALA A 94 8.62 1.12 -12.39
CA ALA A 94 9.02 -0.27 -12.13
C ALA A 94 8.92 -0.66 -10.64
N ARG A 95 9.12 0.31 -9.74
CA ARG A 95 8.97 0.13 -8.28
C ARG A 95 7.52 -0.16 -7.90
N ALA A 96 6.58 0.64 -8.41
CA ALA A 96 5.16 0.40 -8.18
C ALA A 96 4.72 -0.96 -8.74
N GLU A 97 5.22 -1.34 -9.92
CA GLU A 97 4.90 -2.62 -10.53
C GLU A 97 5.46 -3.81 -9.75
N ALA A 98 6.68 -3.71 -9.23
CA ALA A 98 7.24 -4.74 -8.35
C ALA A 98 6.39 -4.97 -7.08
N ILE A 99 5.84 -3.90 -6.51
CA ILE A 99 4.95 -3.98 -5.34
C ILE A 99 3.60 -4.60 -5.72
N ARG A 100 3.03 -4.27 -6.89
CA ARG A 100 1.81 -4.94 -7.40
C ARG A 100 2.03 -6.42 -7.66
N ALA A 101 3.19 -6.80 -8.21
CA ALA A 101 3.56 -8.19 -8.40
C ALA A 101 3.66 -8.93 -7.06
N ALA A 102 4.33 -8.33 -6.06
CA ALA A 102 4.39 -8.87 -4.71
C ALA A 102 2.99 -9.03 -4.09
N ARG A 103 2.14 -7.99 -4.16
CA ARG A 103 0.73 -8.03 -3.72
C ARG A 103 -0.02 -9.22 -4.33
N SER A 104 0.04 -9.40 -5.65
CA SER A 104 -0.64 -10.49 -6.35
C SER A 104 -0.16 -11.86 -5.85
N GLN A 105 1.15 -12.05 -5.69
CA GLN A 105 1.71 -13.30 -5.17
C GLN A 105 1.29 -13.58 -3.72
N LEU A 106 1.24 -12.55 -2.87
CA LEU A 106 0.78 -12.68 -1.49
C LEU A 106 -0.70 -13.06 -1.44
N MET A 107 -1.55 -12.39 -2.23
CA MET A 107 -2.98 -12.70 -2.30
C MET A 107 -3.26 -14.11 -2.80
N MET A 108 -2.52 -14.60 -3.80
CA MET A 108 -2.64 -15.99 -4.27
C MET A 108 -2.32 -17.03 -3.17
N ARG A 109 -1.39 -16.70 -2.26
CA ARG A 109 -1.01 -17.60 -1.16
C ARG A 109 -1.99 -17.56 0.01
N LEU A 110 -2.63 -16.41 0.24
CA LEU A 110 -3.58 -16.16 1.32
C LEU A 110 -5.01 -16.61 0.99
N ASN A 111 -5.46 -16.42 -0.26
CA ASN A 111 -6.83 -16.72 -0.69
C ASN A 111 -7.04 -18.19 -1.05
N LYS A 112 -6.55 -19.11 -0.20
CA LYS A 112 -6.83 -20.54 -0.36
C LYS A 112 -8.25 -20.85 0.13
N PRO A 113 -8.98 -21.78 -0.51
CA PRO A 113 -10.21 -22.32 0.06
C PRO A 113 -9.91 -22.80 1.49
N ASP A 114 -10.74 -22.41 2.45
CA ASP A 114 -10.62 -22.70 3.90
C ASP A 114 -9.51 -21.97 4.69
N ALA A 115 -8.73 -21.08 4.05
CA ALA A 115 -7.85 -20.19 4.80
C ALA A 115 -8.68 -19.15 5.57
N GLY A 116 -8.42 -19.02 6.87
CA GLY A 116 -9.00 -17.95 7.69
C GLY A 116 -8.57 -16.56 7.19
N ARG A 117 -9.18 -15.51 7.74
CA ARG A 117 -8.70 -14.14 7.51
C ARG A 117 -7.45 -13.89 8.35
N HIS A 118 -6.40 -13.40 7.71
CA HIS A 118 -5.11 -13.14 8.34
C HIS A 118 -4.72 -11.68 8.16
N GLY A 119 -4.02 -11.14 9.16
CA GLY A 119 -3.20 -9.96 8.97
C GLY A 119 -1.86 -10.36 8.34
N ILE A 120 -1.25 -9.46 7.59
CA ILE A 120 0.05 -9.66 6.95
C ILE A 120 1.09 -8.85 7.70
N ALA A 121 1.87 -9.50 8.54
CA ALA A 121 2.99 -8.85 9.23
C ALA A 121 4.21 -8.72 8.30
N ILE A 122 4.84 -7.55 8.28
CA ILE A 122 6.07 -7.29 7.55
C ILE A 122 7.23 -7.35 8.53
N VAL A 123 8.08 -8.38 8.42
CA VAL A 123 9.15 -8.67 9.39
C VAL A 123 10.50 -8.62 8.68
N SER A 124 11.53 -8.11 9.34
CA SER A 124 12.90 -8.08 8.81
C SER A 124 13.94 -8.16 9.92
N PRO A 125 15.17 -8.57 9.61
CA PRO A 125 16.26 -8.60 10.59
C PRO A 125 16.51 -7.24 11.24
N ASP A 126 16.64 -6.18 10.44
CA ASP A 126 17.27 -4.93 10.87
C ASP A 126 16.41 -3.69 10.61
N THR A 127 16.73 -2.63 11.37
CA THR A 127 16.22 -1.29 11.12
C THR A 127 16.79 -0.78 9.80
N GLY A 128 15.92 -0.24 8.94
CA GLY A 128 16.32 0.24 7.62
C GLY A 128 16.26 -0.80 6.50
N ASP A 129 15.73 -2.01 6.72
CA ASP A 129 15.48 -2.97 5.63
C ASP A 129 14.31 -2.58 4.71
N GLY A 130 13.58 -1.51 5.05
CA GLY A 130 12.46 -0.97 4.28
C GLY A 130 11.08 -1.53 4.66
N LYS A 131 10.91 -2.09 5.87
CA LYS A 131 9.62 -2.62 6.35
C LYS A 131 8.48 -1.61 6.22
N THR A 132 8.67 -0.42 6.77
CA THR A 132 7.70 0.67 6.72
C THR A 132 7.36 1.07 5.29
N TYR A 133 8.38 1.22 4.43
CA TYR A 133 8.20 1.54 3.01
C TYR A 133 7.38 0.47 2.29
N PHE A 134 7.74 -0.80 2.47
CA PHE A 134 7.06 -1.92 1.84
C PHE A 134 5.63 -2.06 2.36
N ALA A 135 5.42 -1.98 3.68
CA ALA A 135 4.10 -2.06 4.32
C ALA A 135 3.16 -0.95 3.82
N ALA A 136 3.64 0.30 3.77
CA ALA A 136 2.88 1.45 3.30
C ALA A 136 2.42 1.28 1.85
N ASN A 137 3.35 0.94 0.96
CA ASN A 137 3.03 0.77 -0.45
C ASN A 137 2.22 -0.50 -0.75
N LEU A 138 2.44 -1.58 0.01
CA LEU A 138 1.58 -2.77 -0.08
C LEU A 138 0.15 -2.40 0.29
N ALA A 139 -0.05 -1.63 1.38
CA ALA A 139 -1.37 -1.19 1.82
C ALA A 139 -2.06 -0.29 0.78
N VAL A 140 -1.35 0.68 0.19
CA VAL A 140 -1.86 1.49 -0.93
C VAL A 140 -2.25 0.59 -2.10
N SER A 141 -1.39 -0.35 -2.49
CA SER A 141 -1.68 -1.25 -3.62
C SER A 141 -2.88 -2.16 -3.34
N LEU A 142 -3.11 -2.58 -2.10
CA LEU A 142 -4.28 -3.37 -1.72
C LEU A 142 -5.56 -2.52 -1.77
N ALA A 143 -5.52 -1.29 -1.26
CA ALA A 143 -6.65 -0.36 -1.34
C ALA A 143 -7.04 -0.04 -2.80
N GLN A 144 -6.07 0.03 -3.71
CA GLN A 144 -6.31 0.22 -5.15
C GLN A 144 -7.06 -0.95 -5.82
N LEU A 145 -7.10 -2.15 -5.21
CA LEU A 145 -7.96 -3.25 -5.69
C LEU A 145 -9.44 -3.07 -5.31
N GLY A 146 -9.73 -2.08 -4.47
CA GLY A 146 -11.02 -1.91 -3.80
C GLY A 146 -11.06 -2.61 -2.43
N GLY A 147 -12.18 -2.45 -1.73
CA GLY A 147 -12.33 -2.93 -0.35
C GLY A 147 -11.67 -2.01 0.68
N ARG A 148 -11.80 -2.37 1.96
CA ARG A 148 -11.23 -1.63 3.09
C ARG A 148 -9.91 -2.26 3.50
N THR A 149 -8.83 -1.50 3.36
CA THR A 149 -7.48 -1.89 3.78
C THR A 149 -7.08 -1.11 5.03
N LEU A 150 -6.59 -1.81 6.06
CA LEU A 150 -5.99 -1.18 7.24
C LEU A 150 -4.49 -1.46 7.27
N LEU A 151 -3.71 -0.40 7.48
CA LEU A 151 -2.30 -0.49 7.86
C LEU A 151 -2.16 -0.22 9.35
N VAL A 152 -1.57 -1.16 10.09
CA VAL A 152 -1.30 -1.03 11.52
C VAL A 152 0.20 -0.80 11.70
N ASP A 153 0.57 0.28 12.39
CA ASP A 153 1.94 0.52 12.83
C ASP A 153 2.16 -0.14 14.20
N ALA A 154 2.68 -1.36 14.17
CA ALA A 154 3.05 -2.13 15.35
C ALA A 154 4.56 -2.04 15.67
N ASP A 155 5.31 -1.14 15.02
CA ASP A 155 6.64 -0.75 15.49
C ASP A 155 6.50 0.26 16.63
N LEU A 156 6.28 -0.24 17.84
CA LEU A 156 6.18 0.59 19.05
C LEU A 156 7.54 1.08 19.57
N ARG A 157 8.63 0.90 18.80
CA ARG A 157 9.99 1.35 19.14
C ARG A 157 10.42 2.53 18.29
N SER A 158 10.19 2.44 16.98
CA SER A 158 10.55 3.46 15.98
C SER A 158 9.43 3.65 14.93
N PRO A 159 8.20 4.02 15.33
CA PRO A 159 7.06 4.13 14.43
C PRO A 159 7.24 5.25 13.41
N ARG A 160 6.80 5.00 12.18
CA ARG A 160 6.96 5.95 11.07
C ARG A 160 5.77 6.05 10.14
N GLN A 161 4.75 5.19 10.27
CA GLN A 161 3.62 5.22 9.33
C GLN A 161 2.85 6.55 9.40
N HIS A 162 2.79 7.15 10.58
CA HIS A 162 2.18 8.46 10.76
C HIS A 162 2.92 9.57 9.99
N GLU A 163 4.24 9.49 9.86
CA GLU A 163 5.04 10.41 9.03
C GLU A 163 4.82 10.14 7.54
N VAL A 164 4.78 8.86 7.14
CA VAL A 164 4.58 8.48 5.73
C VAL A 164 3.21 8.95 5.21
N PHE A 165 2.16 8.78 6.02
CA PHE A 165 0.79 9.14 5.65
C PHE A 165 0.35 10.52 6.15
N GLN A 166 1.23 11.26 6.84
CA GLN A 166 0.95 12.58 7.43
C GLN A 166 -0.33 12.60 8.29
N VAL A 167 -0.49 11.59 9.14
CA VAL A 167 -1.64 11.47 10.05
C VAL A 167 -1.22 11.73 11.51
N PRO A 168 -2.15 12.16 12.39
CA PRO A 168 -1.83 12.35 13.82
C PRO A 168 -1.35 11.07 14.51
N ASN A 169 -0.40 11.19 15.44
CA ASN A 169 0.17 10.07 16.20
C ASN A 169 0.06 10.25 17.73
N SER A 170 -0.78 11.18 18.21
CA SER A 170 -1.01 11.35 19.65
C SER A 170 -1.71 10.13 20.27
N ALA A 171 -2.57 9.48 19.47
CA ALA A 171 -3.43 8.37 19.79
C ALA A 171 -3.18 7.24 18.78
N GLY A 172 -3.24 5.98 19.21
CA GLY A 172 -2.95 4.86 18.32
C GLY A 172 -2.96 3.48 18.98
N LEU A 173 -2.23 2.54 18.40
CA LEU A 173 -2.14 1.17 18.86
C LEU A 173 -1.77 1.08 20.36
N SER A 174 -0.76 1.84 20.81
CA SER A 174 -0.31 1.82 22.19
C SER A 174 -1.40 2.24 23.18
N SER A 175 -2.17 3.27 22.84
CA SER A 175 -3.30 3.77 23.65
C SER A 175 -4.43 2.73 23.74
N LEU A 176 -4.77 2.09 22.61
CA LEU A 176 -5.77 1.02 22.55
C LEU A 176 -5.38 -0.17 23.44
N LEU A 177 -4.14 -0.63 23.33
CA LEU A 177 -3.65 -1.77 24.10
C LEU A 177 -3.49 -1.45 25.60
N SER A 178 -3.31 -0.17 25.92
CA SER A 178 -3.29 0.33 27.31
C SER A 178 -4.70 0.51 27.89
N GLY A 179 -5.76 0.27 27.11
CA GLY A 179 -7.15 0.44 27.55
C GLY A 179 -7.59 1.90 27.67
N ARG A 180 -6.85 2.84 27.05
CA ARG A 180 -7.26 4.25 26.99
C ARG A 180 -8.31 4.37 25.89
N ALA A 181 -9.50 4.82 26.26
CA ALA A 181 -10.58 5.05 25.31
C ALA A 181 -10.32 6.39 24.59
N GLU A 182 -9.70 6.30 23.44
CA GLU A 182 -9.47 7.45 22.56
C GLU A 182 -10.34 7.29 21.31
N ASN A 183 -11.14 8.31 21.02
CA ASN A 183 -12.00 8.31 19.84
C ASN A 183 -11.14 8.46 18.59
N GLN A 184 -11.54 7.80 17.50
CA GLN A 184 -10.96 7.97 16.16
C GLN A 184 -9.45 7.70 16.07
N VAL A 185 -8.96 6.62 16.71
CA VAL A 185 -7.55 6.20 16.57
C VAL A 185 -7.19 5.68 15.17
N ILE A 186 -8.16 5.18 14.41
CA ILE A 186 -7.95 4.75 13.02
C ILE A 186 -8.23 5.95 12.11
N GLN A 187 -7.22 6.37 11.35
CA GLN A 187 -7.27 7.52 10.45
C GLN A 187 -7.57 7.06 9.02
N ALA A 188 -8.51 7.71 8.34
CA ALA A 188 -8.70 7.50 6.91
C ALA A 188 -7.63 8.28 6.13
N VAL A 189 -7.09 7.70 5.05
CA VAL A 189 -6.12 8.38 4.20
C VAL A 189 -6.87 9.09 3.07
N GLU A 190 -6.94 10.42 3.13
CA GLU A 190 -7.73 11.23 2.18
C GLU A 190 -7.33 10.99 0.72
N SER A 191 -6.03 10.81 0.46
CA SER A 191 -5.48 10.61 -0.88
C SER A 191 -5.69 9.20 -1.44
N VAL A 192 -6.11 8.23 -0.63
CA VAL A 192 -6.27 6.83 -1.05
C VAL A 192 -7.60 6.27 -0.51
N PRO A 193 -8.67 6.32 -1.32
CA PRO A 193 -9.97 5.78 -0.92
C PRO A 193 -9.88 4.33 -0.45
N GLY A 194 -10.52 4.03 0.69
CA GLY A 194 -10.52 2.68 1.27
C GLY A 194 -9.28 2.31 2.08
N LEU A 195 -8.26 3.17 2.14
CA LEU A 195 -7.09 2.99 3.01
C LEU A 195 -7.28 3.68 4.36
N PHE A 196 -6.94 2.94 5.42
CA PHE A 196 -6.95 3.40 6.79
C PHE A 196 -5.60 3.10 7.45
N VAL A 197 -5.20 3.94 8.39
CA VAL A 197 -3.97 3.78 9.17
C VAL A 197 -4.32 3.79 10.65
N LEU A 198 -3.90 2.75 11.37
CA LEU A 198 -3.81 2.75 12.83
C LEU A 198 -2.34 3.07 13.18
N PRO A 199 -2.01 4.32 13.52
CA PRO A 199 -0.66 4.70 13.90
C PRO A 199 -0.29 4.07 15.26
N ALA A 200 1.00 4.08 15.60
CA ALA A 200 1.48 3.46 16.83
C ALA A 200 0.97 4.17 18.08
N GLY A 201 0.76 5.49 18.01
CA GLY A 201 0.46 6.35 19.15
C GLY A 201 1.72 6.75 19.92
N SER A 202 1.51 7.22 21.15
CA SER A 202 2.60 7.55 22.07
C SER A 202 3.47 6.31 22.37
N LEU A 203 4.80 6.46 22.36
CA LEU A 203 5.74 5.37 22.62
C LEU A 203 5.55 4.82 24.05
N PRO A 204 5.22 3.53 24.23
CA PRO A 204 5.15 2.93 25.55
C PRO A 204 6.57 2.64 26.08
N PRO A 205 6.77 2.62 27.42
CA PRO A 205 8.05 2.21 28.01
C PRO A 205 8.31 0.70 27.88
N ASN A 206 7.29 -0.09 27.54
CA ASN A 206 7.27 -1.55 27.55
C ASN A 206 6.56 -2.12 26.29
N PRO A 207 7.14 -1.93 25.10
CA PRO A 207 6.47 -2.26 23.82
C PRO A 207 6.18 -3.76 23.66
N LEU A 208 7.14 -4.62 24.01
CA LEU A 208 7.01 -6.08 23.87
C LEU A 208 5.87 -6.60 24.75
N GLU A 209 5.87 -6.23 26.03
CA GLU A 209 4.85 -6.64 27.00
C GLU A 209 3.45 -6.19 26.55
N LEU A 210 3.34 -5.05 25.87
CA LEU A 210 2.07 -4.55 25.37
C LEU A 210 1.55 -5.40 24.20
N ILE A 211 2.42 -5.83 23.30
CA ILE A 211 2.11 -6.68 22.14
C ILE A 211 1.84 -8.14 22.56
N GLU A 212 2.52 -8.64 23.60
CA GLU A 212 2.35 -10.02 24.08
C GLU A 212 0.98 -10.28 24.73
N ARG A 213 0.35 -9.23 25.29
CA ARG A 213 -0.94 -9.33 25.97
C ARG A 213 -2.03 -9.86 25.04
N ALA A 214 -3.00 -10.56 25.64
CA ALA A 214 -4.18 -11.08 24.93
C ALA A 214 -4.98 -9.99 24.19
N ALA A 215 -4.91 -8.74 24.67
CA ALA A 215 -5.55 -7.59 24.05
C ALA A 215 -5.12 -7.38 22.60
N PHE A 216 -3.82 -7.54 22.28
CA PHE A 216 -3.35 -7.39 20.90
C PHE A 216 -3.90 -8.48 19.98
N GLY A 217 -3.90 -9.74 20.44
CA GLY A 217 -4.50 -10.84 19.69
C GLY A 217 -6.02 -10.69 19.47
N LEU A 218 -6.74 -10.15 20.47
CA LEU A 218 -8.17 -9.81 20.35
C LEU A 218 -8.40 -8.70 19.33
N LEU A 219 -7.61 -7.63 19.41
CA LEU A 219 -7.65 -6.52 18.46
C LEU A 219 -7.41 -7.02 17.03
N MET A 220 -6.35 -7.80 16.81
CA MET A 220 -6.05 -8.32 15.46
C MET A 220 -7.20 -9.15 14.88
N ARG A 221 -7.86 -10.00 15.69
CA ARG A 221 -9.05 -10.74 15.26
C ARG A 221 -10.22 -9.83 14.87
N GLU A 222 -10.43 -8.76 15.63
CA GLU A 222 -11.46 -7.78 15.33
C GLU A 222 -11.15 -7.01 14.03
N LEU A 223 -9.89 -6.60 13.84
CA LEU A 223 -9.45 -5.86 12.67
C LEU A 223 -9.59 -6.71 11.39
N VAL A 224 -9.14 -7.97 11.39
CA VAL A 224 -9.28 -8.83 10.20
C VAL A 224 -10.74 -9.21 9.90
N ALA A 225 -11.64 -9.12 10.89
CA ALA A 225 -13.08 -9.27 10.65
C ALA A 225 -13.69 -8.01 10.01
N LYS A 226 -13.18 -6.82 10.37
CA LYS A 226 -13.70 -5.52 9.93
C LYS A 226 -13.10 -5.02 8.62
N PHE A 227 -11.88 -5.41 8.28
CA PHE A 227 -11.19 -4.97 7.07
C PHE A 227 -11.01 -6.16 6.12
N ASP A 228 -11.05 -5.88 4.82
CA ASP A 228 -10.83 -6.89 3.78
C ASP A 228 -9.34 -7.28 3.74
N HIS A 229 -8.46 -6.30 4.02
CA HIS A 229 -7.03 -6.51 4.15
C HIS A 229 -6.47 -5.79 5.38
N VAL A 230 -5.58 -6.46 6.12
CA VAL A 230 -4.84 -5.86 7.24
C VAL A 230 -3.35 -6.09 7.03
N VAL A 231 -2.58 -5.01 6.90
CA VAL A 231 -1.11 -5.03 6.82
C VAL A 231 -0.58 -4.52 8.16
N VAL A 232 0.47 -5.15 8.69
CA VAL A 232 1.05 -4.81 9.99
C VAL A 232 2.53 -4.55 9.81
N ASP A 233 2.95 -3.30 9.97
CA ASP A 233 4.36 -2.92 10.06
C ASP A 233 4.87 -3.26 11.47
N THR A 234 6.06 -3.84 11.59
CA THR A 234 6.60 -4.30 12.88
C THR A 234 7.99 -3.74 13.13
N ALA A 235 8.41 -3.74 14.40
CA ALA A 235 9.80 -3.48 14.76
C ALA A 235 10.78 -4.41 14.04
N ALA A 236 12.07 -4.01 13.96
CA ALA A 236 13.14 -4.91 13.53
C ALA A 236 13.35 -6.05 14.53
N VAL A 237 13.69 -7.25 14.05
CA VAL A 237 14.01 -8.39 14.93
C VAL A 237 15.26 -8.11 15.77
N SER A 238 16.20 -7.31 15.30
CA SER A 238 17.36 -6.87 16.07
C SER A 238 17.01 -6.00 17.28
N HIS A 239 15.78 -5.45 17.37
CA HIS A 239 15.29 -4.78 18.58
C HIS A 239 14.71 -5.72 19.63
N GLY A 240 14.40 -6.98 19.28
CA GLY A 240 13.80 -7.94 20.19
C GLY A 240 12.74 -8.82 19.52
N ALA A 241 11.94 -9.49 20.37
CA ALA A 241 10.93 -10.46 19.92
C ALA A 241 9.64 -9.83 19.38
N ASP A 242 9.48 -8.50 19.49
CA ASP A 242 8.27 -7.74 19.17
C ASP A 242 7.68 -8.13 17.81
N ALA A 243 8.53 -8.23 16.78
CA ALA A 243 8.13 -8.57 15.42
C ALA A 243 7.56 -9.99 15.29
N CYS A 244 8.24 -10.97 15.89
CA CYS A 244 7.81 -12.37 15.86
C CYS A 244 6.52 -12.58 16.67
N VAL A 245 6.41 -11.93 17.82
CA VAL A 245 5.18 -11.95 18.63
C VAL A 245 4.03 -11.31 17.85
N ALA A 246 4.24 -10.14 17.25
CA ALA A 246 3.21 -9.47 16.47
C ALA A 246 2.74 -10.33 15.28
N ALA A 247 3.69 -10.89 14.52
CA ALA A 247 3.42 -11.78 13.40
C ALA A 247 2.60 -13.03 13.81
N SER A 248 2.88 -13.59 14.99
CA SER A 248 2.10 -14.73 15.53
C SER A 248 0.62 -14.42 15.76
N ARG A 249 0.27 -13.15 15.99
CA ARG A 249 -1.12 -12.70 16.14
C ARG A 249 -1.77 -12.30 14.82
N CYS A 250 -0.98 -12.06 13.79
CA CYS A 250 -1.44 -11.73 12.44
C CYS A 250 -1.83 -13.00 11.66
N GLY A 251 -1.11 -14.11 11.88
CA GLY A 251 -1.36 -15.41 11.24
C GLY A 251 -0.68 -15.56 9.88
N ALA A 252 -0.23 -14.47 9.26
CA ALA A 252 0.65 -14.51 8.10
C ALA A 252 1.79 -13.48 8.22
N ALA A 253 2.94 -13.81 7.65
CA ALA A 253 4.11 -12.94 7.67
C ALA A 253 4.84 -12.94 6.31
N VAL A 254 5.42 -11.80 5.97
CA VAL A 254 6.34 -11.61 4.85
C VAL A 254 7.68 -11.21 5.41
N LEU A 255 8.73 -11.93 5.00
CA LEU A 255 10.09 -11.58 5.35
C LEU A 255 10.60 -10.53 4.36
N LEU A 256 11.11 -9.42 4.85
CA LEU A 256 11.79 -8.43 4.06
C LEU A 256 13.30 -8.57 4.25
N ALA A 257 14.03 -8.53 3.15
CA ALA A 257 15.48 -8.63 3.14
C ALA A 257 16.08 -7.51 2.29
N ARG A 258 17.01 -6.75 2.85
CA ARG A 258 17.78 -5.75 2.15
C ARG A 258 18.98 -6.38 1.46
N LYS A 259 19.08 -6.14 0.16
CA LYS A 259 20.15 -6.64 -0.69
C LYS A 259 21.52 -6.24 -0.14
N ASN A 260 22.45 -7.19 -0.12
CA ASN A 260 23.83 -7.04 0.36
C ASN A 260 23.99 -6.64 1.84
N GLN A 261 22.91 -6.59 2.62
CA GLN A 261 22.95 -6.21 4.04
C GLN A 261 22.55 -7.38 4.94
N ASN A 262 21.42 -8.04 4.66
CA ASN A 262 21.02 -9.18 5.48
C ASN A 262 21.60 -10.50 4.96
N THR A 263 21.87 -11.41 5.88
CA THR A 263 22.37 -12.76 5.57
C THR A 263 21.23 -13.76 5.43
N LEU A 264 21.44 -14.84 4.66
CA LEU A 264 20.48 -15.94 4.58
C LEU A 264 20.23 -16.58 5.96
N VAL A 265 21.26 -16.65 6.81
CA VAL A 265 21.16 -17.20 8.16
C VAL A 265 20.18 -16.39 9.01
N ALA A 266 20.28 -15.06 9.01
CA ALA A 266 19.35 -14.20 9.75
C ALA A 266 17.89 -14.40 9.30
N LEU A 267 17.66 -14.52 7.99
CA LEU A 267 16.30 -14.79 7.48
C LEU A 267 15.79 -16.19 7.86
N GLN A 268 16.66 -17.19 7.87
CA GLN A 268 16.33 -18.56 8.29
C GLN A 268 15.99 -18.63 9.78
N GLU A 269 16.70 -17.88 10.63
CA GLU A 269 16.40 -17.78 12.06
C GLU A 269 15.01 -17.19 12.30
N ILE A 270 14.66 -16.11 11.61
CA ILE A 270 13.32 -15.50 11.68
C ILE A 270 12.27 -16.49 11.17
N ALA A 271 12.50 -17.12 10.01
CA ALA A 271 11.58 -18.10 9.46
C ALA A 271 11.35 -19.27 10.43
N THR A 272 12.40 -19.74 11.10
CA THR A 272 12.34 -20.81 12.10
C THR A 272 11.54 -20.36 13.33
N ALA A 273 11.80 -19.15 13.84
CA ALA A 273 11.07 -18.58 14.97
C ALA A 273 9.56 -18.45 14.68
N LEU A 274 9.19 -18.06 13.45
CA LEU A 274 7.79 -17.94 13.03
C LEU A 274 7.12 -19.30 12.75
N SER A 275 7.88 -20.27 12.23
CA SER A 275 7.37 -21.62 11.88
C SER A 275 7.01 -22.45 13.12
N GLY A 276 7.54 -22.11 14.29
CA GLY A 276 7.16 -22.73 15.56
C GLY A 276 5.75 -22.38 16.04
N GLY A 277 5.06 -21.42 15.39
CA GLY A 277 3.71 -20.99 15.73
C GLY A 277 2.69 -21.22 14.61
N SER A 278 1.52 -20.58 14.74
CA SER A 278 0.45 -20.61 13.72
C SER A 278 0.68 -19.62 12.57
N THR A 279 1.87 -19.05 12.44
CA THR A 279 2.17 -18.03 11.42
C THR A 279 2.56 -18.69 10.12
N GLN A 280 1.81 -18.42 9.05
CA GLN A 280 2.23 -18.80 7.71
C GLN A 280 3.25 -17.78 7.16
N VAL A 281 4.49 -18.21 6.95
CA VAL A 281 5.47 -17.41 6.21
C VAL A 281 5.11 -17.46 4.72
N LEU A 282 4.64 -16.34 4.19
CA LEU A 282 4.16 -16.22 2.81
C LEU A 282 5.31 -16.13 1.81
N GLY A 283 6.52 -15.80 2.24
CA GLY A 283 7.70 -15.70 1.38
C GLY A 283 8.64 -14.58 1.81
N THR A 284 9.64 -14.33 0.98
CA THR A 284 10.63 -13.28 1.18
C THR A 284 10.56 -12.27 0.04
N VAL A 285 10.62 -10.98 0.37
CA VAL A 285 10.74 -9.88 -0.59
C VAL A 285 12.12 -9.26 -0.43
N PHE A 286 12.82 -9.09 -1.55
CA PHE A 286 14.10 -8.39 -1.59
C PHE A 286 13.85 -6.91 -1.85
N ASN A 287 14.42 -6.07 -0.99
CA ASN A 287 14.36 -4.63 -1.10
C ASN A 287 15.77 -4.05 -1.35
N GLU A 288 15.83 -2.99 -2.15
CA GLU A 288 17.05 -2.24 -2.46
C GLU A 288 17.02 -0.81 -1.92
N GLN A 289 15.87 -0.35 -1.40
CA GLN A 289 15.73 0.93 -0.68
C GLN A 289 16.39 0.82 0.69
#